data_AF-A0A6L5XA76-F1
#
_entry.id   AF-A0A6L5XA76-F1
#
_cell.length_a   1.000
_cell.length_b   1.000
_cell.length_c   1.000
_cell.angle_alpha   90.00
_cell.angle_beta   90.00
_cell.angle_gamma   90.00
#
_symmetry.space_group_name_H-M   'P 1'
#
loop_
_entity.id
_entity.type
_entity.pdbx_description
1 polymer ?
#
loop_
_entity_poly.entity_id
_entity_poly.type
_entity_poly.pdbx_seq_one_letter_code
_entity_poly.pdbx_strand_id
1 'polypeptide(L)'
;MIQRNILLTFAVALVLLAPLAGCSSDSHEPSQPALARRTILVYMVATNSMGSLDHDDEDLAEMDKAVAAGALGGCRLLVYRVSVDEPQPELFEIVRGKGAVAQHRGLKAYDAAPGSSVTRERMSQVVADVAALAPAHSYGLVLWSHASGWAKSLTTKGAVRRREFAIDNGHTMPLDVLASALPAGQFEWIYADVCYFGSIEVAYELRHATRYFVGSPTEIPGTGMPYDVALPYLCQDSTRLVDACQAVYSHYAARSGSEQTMALSLVDCSQLDRLAAVCRQVHASAVPLESTRGLQCYNMGGYRFLFDFLQYEQAIAPPSLQAALGQAYAAAVRYKAATLRIFDTLTIDPVRYSGLSVYIPGTSPGVNETYYKTLQWYRDTY
;
A
#
# COMPACT_ATOMS: atom_id res chain seq x y z
N MET A 1 -100.94 -6.40 -40.00
CA MET A 1 -100.48 -6.76 -38.65
C MET A 1 -98.96 -6.60 -38.64
N ILE A 2 -98.41 -5.84 -37.67
CA ILE A 2 -97.00 -5.83 -37.21
C ILE A 2 -95.99 -5.12 -38.16
N GLN A 3 -95.48 -3.91 -37.87
CA GLN A 3 -94.44 -3.43 -36.91
C GLN A 3 -92.97 -3.46 -37.43
N ARG A 4 -92.31 -2.29 -37.33
CA ARG A 4 -90.95 -1.98 -36.80
C ARG A 4 -89.64 -2.28 -37.57
N ASN A 5 -88.90 -1.17 -37.78
CA ASN A 5 -87.54 -0.81 -37.30
C ASN A 5 -86.24 -1.48 -37.82
N ILE A 6 -85.34 -0.57 -38.28
CA ILE A 6 -83.93 -0.31 -37.88
C ILE A 6 -82.88 -1.41 -38.10
N LEU A 7 -81.80 -1.07 -38.83
CA LEU A 7 -80.42 -1.21 -38.33
C LEU A 7 -79.39 -0.41 -39.14
N LEU A 8 -78.59 0.36 -38.40
CA LEU A 8 -77.41 1.11 -38.84
C LEU A 8 -76.26 0.17 -39.21
N THR A 9 -75.38 0.59 -40.12
CA THR A 9 -73.98 0.16 -40.09
C THR A 9 -73.07 1.30 -40.53
N PHE A 10 -72.25 1.78 -39.59
CA PHE A 10 -71.17 2.73 -39.78
C PHE A 10 -70.00 2.04 -40.51
N ALA A 11 -69.44 2.68 -41.55
CA ALA A 11 -68.13 2.36 -42.08
C ALA A 11 -67.26 3.63 -42.01
N VAL A 12 -66.31 3.62 -41.09
CA VAL A 12 -65.37 4.72 -40.80
C VAL A 12 -64.25 4.71 -41.86
N ALA A 13 -64.03 5.85 -42.49
CA ALA A 13 -62.94 6.09 -43.42
C ALA A 13 -61.60 6.21 -42.65
N LEU A 14 -60.63 5.39 -43.02
CA LEU A 14 -59.28 5.38 -42.43
C LEU A 14 -58.44 6.49 -43.09
N VAL A 15 -58.24 7.60 -42.37
CA VAL A 15 -57.28 8.64 -42.74
C VAL A 15 -55.88 8.18 -42.33
N LEU A 16 -55.00 7.97 -43.31
CA LEU A 16 -53.57 7.73 -43.08
C LEU A 16 -52.89 9.05 -42.67
N LEU A 17 -52.66 9.23 -41.35
CA LEU A 17 -51.67 10.17 -40.84
C LEU A 17 -50.29 9.52 -40.86
N ALA A 18 -49.34 10.13 -41.58
CA ALA A 18 -47.93 9.80 -41.47
C ALA A 18 -47.37 10.40 -40.16
N PRO A 19 -46.71 9.62 -39.28
CA PRO A 19 -45.99 10.19 -38.15
C PRO A 19 -44.61 10.65 -38.61
N LEU A 20 -44.33 11.93 -38.39
CA LEU A 20 -42.99 12.51 -38.41
C LEU A 20 -42.13 11.78 -37.35
N ALA A 21 -41.12 11.04 -37.78
CA ALA A 21 -40.13 10.45 -36.90
C ALA A 21 -39.19 11.55 -36.38
N GLY A 22 -39.48 12.02 -35.18
CA GLY A 22 -38.63 12.91 -34.41
C GLY A 22 -38.95 12.75 -32.92
N CYS A 23 -38.16 11.93 -32.23
CA CYS A 23 -37.89 12.03 -30.80
C CYS A 23 -36.68 11.15 -30.46
N SER A 24 -35.59 11.83 -30.12
CA SER A 24 -34.42 11.30 -29.45
C SER A 24 -34.82 10.66 -28.11
N SER A 25 -34.41 9.43 -27.88
CA SER A 25 -34.30 8.90 -26.52
C SER A 25 -32.89 8.35 -26.36
N ASP A 26 -31.96 9.25 -26.03
CA ASP A 26 -30.73 8.88 -25.33
C ASP A 26 -31.14 8.35 -23.96
N SER A 27 -31.51 7.08 -23.90
CA SER A 27 -31.48 6.32 -22.66
C SER A 27 -30.01 6.03 -22.36
N HIS A 28 -29.30 7.01 -21.81
CA HIS A 28 -28.05 6.77 -21.11
C HIS A 28 -28.39 5.98 -19.83
N GLU A 29 -28.56 4.66 -19.95
CA GLU A 29 -28.18 3.80 -18.84
C GLU A 29 -26.72 4.16 -18.50
N PRO A 30 -26.38 4.40 -17.22
CA PRO A 30 -24.99 4.63 -16.86
C PRO A 30 -24.19 3.43 -17.36
N SER A 31 -23.38 3.63 -18.40
CA SER A 31 -22.52 2.58 -18.93
C SER A 31 -21.68 2.06 -17.77
N GLN A 32 -21.76 0.77 -17.47
CA GLN A 32 -20.94 0.19 -16.40
C GLN A 32 -19.47 0.55 -16.64
N PRO A 33 -18.70 0.89 -15.59
CA PRO A 33 -17.30 1.21 -15.75
C PRO A 33 -16.57 0.09 -16.49
N ALA A 34 -15.77 0.44 -17.50
CA ALA A 34 -15.00 -0.53 -18.25
C ALA A 34 -14.02 -1.28 -17.33
N LEU A 35 -13.98 -2.61 -17.48
CA LEU A 35 -13.09 -3.48 -16.71
C LEU A 35 -11.63 -3.26 -17.14
N ALA A 36 -10.79 -2.81 -16.22
CA ALA A 36 -9.37 -2.61 -16.47
C ALA A 36 -8.54 -3.88 -16.18
N ARG A 37 -7.30 -3.93 -16.67
CA ARG A 37 -6.37 -5.01 -16.29
C ARG A 37 -5.98 -4.88 -14.81
N ARG A 38 -5.67 -3.66 -14.38
CA ARG A 38 -5.37 -3.34 -12.98
C ARG A 38 -5.91 -1.97 -12.60
N THR A 39 -6.39 -1.85 -11.37
CA THR A 39 -6.63 -0.57 -10.72
C THR A 39 -5.64 -0.40 -9.57
N ILE A 40 -4.90 0.70 -9.56
CA ILE A 40 -3.99 1.07 -8.47
C ILE A 40 -4.69 2.12 -7.62
N LEU A 41 -4.79 1.88 -6.32
CA LEU A 41 -5.20 2.86 -5.32
C LEU A 41 -3.95 3.40 -4.63
N VAL A 42 -3.72 4.71 -4.68
CA VAL A 42 -2.80 5.41 -3.78
C VAL A 42 -3.59 5.98 -2.62
N TYR A 43 -3.34 5.48 -1.41
CA TYR A 43 -4.00 5.93 -0.19
C TYR A 43 -3.10 6.93 0.53
N MET A 44 -3.36 8.21 0.30
CA MET A 44 -2.50 9.34 0.65
C MET A 44 -3.10 10.15 1.79
N VAL A 45 -2.51 10.02 2.98
CA VAL A 45 -2.92 10.78 4.18
C VAL A 45 -1.84 11.79 4.53
N ALA A 46 -2.08 13.05 4.17
CA ALA A 46 -1.11 14.14 4.19
C ALA A 46 -1.46 15.28 5.16
N THR A 47 -2.43 15.13 6.07
CA THR A 47 -2.73 16.09 7.15
C THR A 47 -1.71 16.05 8.30
N ASN A 48 -0.43 16.02 7.94
CA ASN A 48 0.74 15.91 8.82
C ASN A 48 1.95 16.63 8.20
N SER A 49 3.12 16.46 8.81
CA SER A 49 4.31 17.22 8.43
C SER A 49 4.82 16.99 7.02
N MET A 50 4.43 15.92 6.31
CA MET A 50 4.81 15.75 4.90
C MET A 50 3.94 16.55 3.97
N GLY A 51 2.63 16.63 4.22
CA GLY A 51 1.77 17.53 3.45
C GLY A 51 2.07 18.99 3.75
N SER A 52 2.50 19.33 4.98
CA SER A 52 3.02 20.69 5.25
C SER A 52 4.34 21.02 4.54
N LEU A 53 4.97 20.03 3.90
CA LEU A 53 6.18 20.17 3.10
C LEU A 53 5.90 19.88 1.61
N ASP A 54 4.63 19.83 1.21
CA ASP A 54 4.14 19.63 -0.15
C ASP A 54 4.56 18.29 -0.80
N HIS A 55 5.01 17.30 -0.02
CA HIS A 55 5.46 16.01 -0.57
C HIS A 55 4.35 15.23 -1.26
N ASP A 56 3.09 15.38 -0.83
CA ASP A 56 1.95 14.77 -1.52
C ASP A 56 1.71 15.41 -2.90
N ASP A 57 1.88 16.72 -3.04
CA ASP A 57 1.80 17.41 -4.33
C ASP A 57 3.00 17.08 -5.24
N GLU A 58 4.21 16.93 -4.68
CA GLU A 58 5.39 16.47 -5.42
C GLU A 58 5.15 15.07 -6.01
N ASP A 59 4.61 14.14 -5.21
CA ASP A 59 4.30 12.77 -5.66
C ASP A 59 3.15 12.75 -6.68
N LEU A 60 2.14 13.60 -6.53
CA LEU A 60 1.10 13.77 -7.55
C LEU A 60 1.67 14.29 -8.87
N ALA A 61 2.63 15.22 -8.83
CA ALA A 61 3.29 15.72 -10.03
C ALA A 61 4.13 14.64 -10.74
N GLU A 62 4.77 13.74 -9.99
CA GLU A 62 5.43 12.57 -10.56
C GLU A 62 4.45 11.59 -11.20
N MET A 63 3.31 11.31 -10.54
CA MET A 63 2.25 10.50 -11.12
C MET A 63 1.72 11.13 -12.42
N ASP A 64 1.45 12.43 -12.42
CA ASP A 64 1.00 13.19 -13.60
C ASP A 64 1.99 13.08 -14.75
N LYS A 65 3.29 13.20 -14.46
CA LYS A 65 4.36 13.01 -15.45
C LYS A 65 4.32 11.59 -16.05
N ALA A 66 4.16 10.56 -15.23
CA ALA A 66 4.05 9.18 -15.71
C ALA A 66 2.80 8.98 -16.59
N VAL A 67 1.65 9.53 -16.18
CA VAL A 67 0.38 9.43 -16.91
C VAL A 67 0.45 10.19 -18.24
N ALA A 68 0.99 11.40 -18.26
CA ALA A 68 1.24 12.20 -19.45
C ALA A 68 2.12 11.44 -20.47
N ALA A 69 3.18 10.78 -19.98
CA ALA A 69 4.07 9.92 -20.75
C ALA A 69 3.42 8.60 -21.24
N GLY A 70 2.23 8.26 -20.76
CA GLY A 70 1.50 7.06 -21.17
C GLY A 70 1.87 5.79 -20.40
N ALA A 71 2.44 5.92 -19.20
CA ALA A 71 2.94 4.79 -18.41
C ALA A 71 1.86 3.79 -17.97
N LEU A 72 0.58 4.20 -17.89
CA LEU A 72 -0.49 3.36 -17.34
C LEU A 72 -0.88 2.20 -18.24
N GLY A 73 -0.78 2.34 -19.57
CA GLY A 73 -1.30 1.34 -20.51
C GLY A 73 -2.76 0.98 -20.23
N GLY A 74 -3.03 -0.27 -19.85
CA GLY A 74 -4.36 -0.79 -19.46
C GLY A 74 -4.69 -0.68 -17.97
N CYS A 75 -3.96 0.13 -17.21
CA CYS A 75 -4.19 0.37 -15.78
C CYS A 75 -4.94 1.66 -15.52
N ARG A 76 -5.64 1.69 -14.38
CA ARG A 76 -6.25 2.89 -13.81
C ARG A 76 -5.47 3.29 -12.56
N LEU A 77 -5.24 4.58 -12.37
CA LEU A 77 -4.55 5.14 -11.21
C LEU A 77 -5.52 6.05 -10.46
N LEU A 78 -5.94 5.60 -9.29
CA LEU A 78 -6.84 6.32 -8.40
C LEU A 78 -6.07 6.77 -7.16
N VAL A 79 -6.38 7.96 -6.66
CA VAL A 79 -5.79 8.53 -5.46
C VAL A 79 -6.91 8.87 -4.50
N TYR A 80 -6.86 8.28 -3.30
CA TYR A 80 -7.58 8.81 -2.15
C TYR A 80 -6.65 9.78 -1.44
N ARG A 81 -7.04 11.05 -1.32
CA ARG A 81 -6.22 12.09 -0.70
C ARG A 81 -7.01 12.82 0.39
N VAL A 82 -6.31 13.11 1.48
CA VAL A 82 -6.62 14.20 2.40
C VAL A 82 -5.32 14.93 2.71
N SER A 83 -5.29 16.26 2.60
CA SER A 83 -4.08 17.05 2.82
C SER A 83 -4.33 18.24 3.76
N VAL A 84 -3.26 18.94 4.12
CA VAL A 84 -3.37 20.16 4.94
C VAL A 84 -4.10 21.28 4.20
N ASP A 85 -3.95 21.37 2.88
CA ASP A 85 -4.57 22.39 2.03
C ASP A 85 -5.97 21.99 1.55
N GLU A 86 -6.21 20.69 1.38
CA GLU A 86 -7.48 20.10 0.97
C GLU A 86 -8.01 19.18 2.09
N PRO A 87 -8.63 19.74 3.13
CA PRO A 87 -9.07 18.97 4.30
C PRO A 87 -10.31 18.12 4.06
N GLN A 88 -10.98 18.28 2.90
CA GLN A 88 -12.06 17.39 2.48
C GLN A 88 -11.46 16.17 1.77
N PRO A 89 -11.56 14.95 2.34
CA PRO A 89 -11.01 13.78 1.68
C PRO A 89 -11.78 13.48 0.39
N GLU A 90 -11.04 13.12 -0.66
CA GLU A 90 -11.60 12.78 -1.95
C GLU A 90 -10.91 11.58 -2.60
N LEU A 91 -11.61 10.96 -3.54
CA LEU A 91 -11.10 9.94 -4.44
C LEU A 91 -11.22 10.50 -5.86
N PHE A 92 -10.10 10.57 -6.57
CA PHE A 92 -10.03 10.97 -7.97
C PHE A 92 -9.18 9.98 -8.78
N GLU A 93 -9.33 10.04 -10.09
CA GLU A 93 -8.53 9.27 -11.04
C GLU A 93 -7.64 10.19 -11.85
N ILE A 94 -6.35 9.84 -11.96
CA ILE A 94 -5.42 10.55 -12.86
C ILE A 94 -5.53 9.90 -14.24
N VAL A 95 -6.05 10.65 -15.20
CA VAL A 95 -6.26 10.19 -16.58
C VAL A 95 -5.38 10.95 -17.56
N ARG A 96 -5.00 10.27 -18.65
CA ARG A 96 -4.30 10.92 -19.76
C ARG A 96 -5.32 11.64 -20.65
N GLY A 97 -5.36 12.96 -20.54
CA GLY A 97 -6.19 13.83 -21.36
C GLY A 97 -5.67 14.04 -22.78
N LYS A 98 -6.40 14.85 -23.56
CA LYS A 98 -5.98 15.25 -24.91
C LYS A 98 -4.65 16.03 -24.85
N GLY A 99 -3.80 15.82 -25.85
CA GLY A 99 -2.50 16.48 -25.92
C GLY A 99 -1.43 15.92 -24.98
N ALA A 100 -1.64 14.70 -24.43
CA ALA A 100 -0.70 14.05 -23.51
C ALA A 100 -0.48 14.82 -22.19
N VAL A 101 -1.56 15.38 -21.65
CA VAL A 101 -1.57 16.08 -20.36
C VAL A 101 -2.33 15.24 -19.34
N ALA A 102 -1.82 15.13 -18.12
CA ALA A 102 -2.56 14.48 -17.02
C ALA A 102 -3.73 15.36 -16.56
N GLN A 103 -4.83 14.71 -16.19
CA GLN A 103 -6.02 15.39 -15.67
C GLN A 103 -6.55 14.59 -14.47
N HIS A 104 -6.94 15.28 -13.41
CA HIS A 104 -7.54 14.67 -12.24
C HIS A 104 -9.06 14.69 -12.40
N ARG A 105 -9.67 13.51 -12.43
CA ARG A 105 -11.11 13.33 -12.53
C ARG A 105 -11.66 12.91 -11.17
N GLY A 106 -12.33 13.82 -10.48
CA GLY A 106 -13.02 13.53 -9.23
C GLY A 106 -14.04 12.39 -9.40
N LEU A 107 -14.01 11.42 -8.49
CA LEU A 107 -14.91 10.27 -8.47
C LEU A 107 -15.84 10.29 -7.27
N LYS A 108 -15.35 10.67 -6.10
CA LYS A 108 -16.13 10.70 -4.86
C LYS A 108 -15.50 11.64 -3.83
N ALA A 109 -16.34 12.45 -3.18
CA ALA A 109 -15.96 13.18 -1.97
C ALA A 109 -16.43 12.40 -0.73
N TYR A 110 -15.71 12.54 0.37
CA TYR A 110 -16.02 11.89 1.64
C TYR A 110 -16.24 12.93 2.74
N ASP A 111 -17.04 12.57 3.74
CA ASP A 111 -17.24 13.42 4.90
C ASP A 111 -15.93 13.64 5.65
N ALA A 112 -15.62 14.90 5.95
CA ALA A 112 -14.43 15.27 6.69
C ALA A 112 -14.67 15.17 8.20
N ALA A 113 -13.86 14.38 8.90
CA ALA A 113 -13.73 14.42 10.34
C ALA A 113 -12.27 14.14 10.74
N PRO A 114 -11.74 14.79 11.80
CA PRO A 114 -10.37 14.55 12.25
C PRO A 114 -10.12 13.06 12.52
N GLY A 115 -9.08 12.51 11.92
CA GLY A 115 -8.72 11.11 12.08
C GLY A 115 -9.58 10.12 11.29
N SER A 116 -10.56 10.58 10.50
CA SER A 116 -11.43 9.68 9.73
C SER A 116 -10.65 8.82 8.73
N SER A 117 -9.57 9.34 8.14
CA SER A 117 -8.74 8.63 7.16
C SER A 117 -7.85 7.55 7.75
N VAL A 118 -7.76 7.46 9.08
CA VAL A 118 -7.00 6.41 9.78
C VAL A 118 -7.90 5.44 10.54
N THR A 119 -9.19 5.39 10.19
CA THR A 119 -10.16 4.41 10.72
C THR A 119 -10.26 3.17 9.83
N ARG A 120 -10.66 2.04 10.42
CA ARG A 120 -10.98 0.81 9.66
C ARG A 120 -12.10 1.08 8.67
N GLU A 121 -13.14 1.78 9.13
CA GLU A 121 -14.37 2.03 8.39
C GLU A 121 -14.11 2.84 7.13
N ARG A 122 -13.34 3.93 7.24
CA ARG A 122 -13.00 4.75 6.07
C ARG A 122 -12.15 3.99 5.07
N MET A 123 -11.07 3.32 5.51
CA MET A 123 -10.22 2.59 4.57
C MET A 123 -11.00 1.46 3.88
N SER A 124 -11.81 0.70 4.62
CA SER A 124 -12.67 -0.35 4.05
C SER A 124 -13.65 0.22 3.03
N GLN A 125 -14.24 1.38 3.33
CA GLN A 125 -15.15 2.08 2.42
C GLN A 125 -14.43 2.52 1.14
N VAL A 126 -13.26 3.14 1.24
CA VAL A 126 -12.47 3.59 0.08
C VAL A 126 -12.09 2.41 -0.81
N VAL A 127 -11.65 1.28 -0.22
CA VAL A 127 -11.33 0.06 -0.98
C VAL A 127 -12.56 -0.48 -1.72
N ALA A 128 -13.72 -0.51 -1.06
CA ALA A 128 -14.97 -0.94 -1.68
C ALA A 128 -15.42 0.01 -2.80
N ASP A 129 -15.30 1.32 -2.60
CA ASP A 129 -15.62 2.35 -3.59
C ASP A 129 -14.71 2.25 -4.82
N VAL A 130 -13.41 2.01 -4.63
CA VAL A 130 -12.47 1.76 -5.73
C VAL A 130 -12.88 0.54 -6.54
N ALA A 131 -13.23 -0.57 -5.89
CA ALA A 131 -13.69 -1.77 -6.60
C ALA A 131 -14.98 -1.53 -7.41
N ALA A 132 -15.88 -0.68 -6.90
CA ALA A 132 -17.14 -0.35 -7.56
C ALA A 132 -16.99 0.67 -8.71
N LEU A 133 -16.20 1.72 -8.51
CA LEU A 133 -16.01 2.83 -9.47
C LEU A 133 -14.93 2.51 -10.52
N ALA A 134 -13.99 1.64 -10.16
CA ALA A 134 -12.88 1.23 -11.00
C ALA A 134 -12.61 -0.29 -10.98
N PRO A 135 -13.58 -1.10 -11.44
CA PRO A 135 -13.43 -2.54 -11.49
C PRO A 135 -12.24 -2.95 -12.38
N ALA A 136 -11.46 -3.91 -11.89
CA ALA A 136 -10.32 -4.48 -12.61
C ALA A 136 -10.11 -5.96 -12.30
N HIS A 137 -9.33 -6.64 -13.15
CA HIS A 137 -8.90 -8.03 -12.92
C HIS A 137 -7.92 -8.20 -11.75
N SER A 138 -7.21 -7.14 -11.39
CA SER A 138 -6.26 -7.11 -10.28
C SER A 138 -6.24 -5.72 -9.64
N TYR A 139 -5.81 -5.63 -8.38
CA TYR A 139 -5.66 -4.35 -7.68
C TYR A 139 -4.26 -4.21 -7.09
N GLY A 140 -3.73 -2.99 -7.13
CA GLY A 140 -2.54 -2.60 -6.37
C GLY A 140 -2.91 -1.55 -5.33
N LEU A 141 -2.23 -1.56 -4.20
CA LEU A 141 -2.39 -0.55 -3.16
C LEU A 141 -1.05 0.09 -2.84
N VAL A 142 -0.99 1.41 -2.89
CA VAL A 142 0.10 2.21 -2.35
C VAL A 142 -0.34 2.79 -1.01
N LEU A 143 0.47 2.61 0.01
CA LEU A 143 0.29 3.21 1.32
C LEU A 143 1.25 4.39 1.45
N TRP A 144 0.73 5.62 1.55
CA TRP A 144 1.53 6.84 1.60
C TRP A 144 1.17 7.63 2.86
N SER A 145 2.15 7.86 3.74
CA SER A 145 2.11 8.75 4.92
C SER A 145 3.35 8.46 5.81
N HIS A 146 3.29 8.78 7.12
CA HIS A 146 4.28 8.31 8.10
C HIS A 146 3.97 6.87 8.52
N ALA A 147 5.00 6.17 8.99
CA ALA A 147 4.84 4.95 9.76
C ALA A 147 6.05 4.66 10.66
N SER A 148 5.86 3.75 11.61
CA SER A 148 6.87 3.25 12.55
C SER A 148 6.95 1.73 12.54
N GLY A 149 6.73 1.12 11.37
CA GLY A 149 6.56 -0.33 11.23
C GLY A 149 5.36 -0.79 12.04
N TRP A 150 5.54 -1.82 12.87
CA TRP A 150 4.48 -2.37 13.70
C TRP A 150 4.30 -1.63 15.04
N ALA A 151 5.22 -0.74 15.45
CA ALA A 151 5.19 -0.17 16.81
C ALA A 151 4.02 0.79 17.05
N LYS A 152 3.46 0.78 18.26
CA LYS A 152 2.49 1.79 18.74
C LYS A 152 3.11 3.17 18.95
N SER A 153 4.37 3.19 19.34
CA SER A 153 5.09 4.42 19.62
C SER A 153 6.59 4.24 19.46
N LEU A 154 7.27 5.28 19.01
CA LEU A 154 8.72 5.38 19.00
C LEU A 154 9.16 6.43 20.02
N THR A 155 10.09 6.08 20.90
CA THR A 155 10.70 7.05 21.82
C THR A 155 12.01 7.54 21.23
N THR A 156 12.05 8.76 20.73
CA THR A 156 13.27 9.40 20.20
C THR A 156 13.73 10.49 21.15
N LYS A 157 14.97 10.39 21.67
CA LYS A 157 15.58 11.40 22.56
C LYS A 157 14.68 11.81 23.75
N GLY A 158 13.98 10.85 24.35
CA GLY A 158 13.08 11.09 25.49
C GLY A 158 11.66 11.56 25.14
N ALA A 159 11.37 11.84 23.86
CA ALA A 159 10.01 12.17 23.40
C ALA A 159 9.34 10.93 22.79
N VAL A 160 8.18 10.54 23.34
CA VAL A 160 7.32 9.50 22.77
C VAL A 160 6.56 10.08 21.58
N ARG A 161 6.76 9.52 20.40
CA ARG A 161 6.02 9.87 19.17
C ARG A 161 5.16 8.68 18.77
N ARG A 162 3.85 8.89 18.67
CA ARG A 162 2.92 7.93 18.04
C ARG A 162 2.96 8.18 16.55
N ARG A 163 3.52 7.23 15.80
CA ARG A 163 3.65 7.28 14.35
C ARG A 163 3.34 5.90 13.77
N GLU A 164 2.24 5.28 14.21
CA GLU A 164 1.69 4.11 13.54
C GLU A 164 1.38 4.45 12.06
N PHE A 165 0.76 3.55 11.31
CA PHE A 165 0.46 3.84 9.91
C PHE A 165 -0.42 5.08 9.76
N ALA A 166 0.04 6.01 8.95
CA ALA A 166 -0.58 7.27 8.61
C ALA A 166 -0.88 8.21 9.79
N ILE A 167 -0.85 9.51 9.50
CA ILE A 167 -1.21 10.54 10.47
C ILE A 167 -2.28 11.42 9.85
N ASP A 168 -3.50 11.30 10.37
CA ASP A 168 -4.62 12.19 10.03
C ASP A 168 -4.93 13.11 11.21
N ASN A 169 -4.48 14.37 11.13
CA ASN A 169 -4.71 15.38 12.17
C ASN A 169 -4.31 14.88 13.58
N GLY A 170 -3.16 14.22 13.67
CA GLY A 170 -2.63 13.67 14.93
C GLY A 170 -3.17 12.30 15.35
N HIS A 171 -4.15 11.75 14.63
CA HIS A 171 -4.62 10.37 14.81
C HIS A 171 -3.81 9.42 13.92
N THR A 172 -3.64 8.17 14.35
CA THR A 172 -2.85 7.16 13.64
C THR A 172 -3.60 5.84 13.53
N MET A 173 -3.26 5.03 12.52
CA MET A 173 -3.85 3.70 12.31
C MET A 173 -2.91 2.60 12.84
N PRO A 174 -3.32 1.82 13.85
CA PRO A 174 -2.62 0.61 14.26
C PRO A 174 -2.46 -0.42 13.12
N LEU A 175 -1.40 -1.23 13.16
CA LEU A 175 -1.15 -2.27 12.14
C LEU A 175 -2.27 -3.33 12.08
N ASP A 176 -2.79 -3.77 13.23
CA ASP A 176 -3.92 -4.71 13.30
C ASP A 176 -5.21 -4.09 12.74
N VAL A 177 -5.42 -2.78 12.95
CA VAL A 177 -6.53 -2.04 12.35
C VAL A 177 -6.36 -1.95 10.84
N LEU A 178 -5.17 -1.59 10.34
CA LEU A 178 -4.82 -1.59 8.91
C LEU A 178 -5.08 -2.96 8.28
N ALA A 179 -4.52 -4.03 8.84
CA ALA A 179 -4.70 -5.38 8.32
C ALA A 179 -6.18 -5.79 8.26
N SER A 180 -6.96 -5.43 9.28
CA SER A 180 -8.40 -5.72 9.33
C SER A 180 -9.27 -4.88 8.41
N ALA A 181 -8.77 -3.75 7.91
CA ALA A 181 -9.50 -2.87 6.98
C ALA A 181 -9.36 -3.33 5.52
N LEU A 182 -8.39 -4.19 5.22
CA LEU A 182 -8.10 -4.67 3.87
C LEU A 182 -8.73 -6.05 3.66
N PRO A 183 -9.57 -6.24 2.62
CA PRO A 183 -10.17 -7.54 2.36
C PRO A 183 -9.11 -8.57 1.93
N ALA A 184 -9.32 -9.83 2.35
CA ALA A 184 -8.43 -10.93 1.98
C ALA A 184 -8.43 -11.14 0.45
N GLY A 185 -7.24 -11.31 -0.13
CA GLY A 185 -7.04 -11.54 -1.56
C GLY A 185 -7.36 -10.34 -2.46
N GLN A 186 -7.64 -9.17 -1.89
CA GLN A 186 -8.04 -7.99 -2.67
C GLN A 186 -6.90 -7.46 -3.55
N PHE A 187 -5.66 -7.47 -3.05
CA PHE A 187 -4.54 -6.82 -3.71
C PHE A 187 -3.53 -7.83 -4.24
N GLU A 188 -3.13 -7.68 -5.50
CA GLU A 188 -1.99 -8.43 -6.03
C GLU A 188 -0.68 -7.98 -5.40
N TRP A 189 -0.57 -6.68 -5.09
CA TRP A 189 0.56 -6.12 -4.37
C TRP A 189 0.16 -4.94 -3.48
N ILE A 190 0.88 -4.81 -2.37
CA ILE A 190 0.94 -3.60 -1.54
C ILE A 190 2.35 -3.01 -1.65
N TYR A 191 2.42 -1.71 -1.91
CA TYR A 191 3.64 -0.94 -2.05
C TYR A 191 3.65 0.15 -0.98
N ALA A 192 4.54 0.01 0.00
CA ALA A 192 4.59 0.89 1.16
C ALA A 192 5.57 2.04 0.94
N ASP A 193 5.03 3.22 0.64
CA ASP A 193 5.74 4.49 0.61
C ASP A 193 5.68 5.15 2.00
N VAL A 194 6.18 4.39 2.99
CA VAL A 194 6.26 4.82 4.39
C VAL A 194 7.51 4.21 5.04
N CYS A 195 8.04 4.88 6.07
CA CYS A 195 9.19 4.39 6.83
C CYS A 195 8.91 3.05 7.55
N TYR A 196 9.94 2.21 7.64
CA TYR A 196 10.00 1.03 8.51
C TYR A 196 8.98 -0.09 8.20
N PHE A 197 8.24 0.00 7.10
CA PHE A 197 7.25 -1.01 6.70
C PHE A 197 7.88 -2.28 6.11
N GLY A 198 9.16 -2.27 5.74
CA GLY A 198 9.96 -3.46 5.47
C GLY A 198 10.26 -4.23 6.76
N SER A 199 9.22 -4.74 7.42
CA SER A 199 9.24 -5.50 8.67
C SER A 199 8.53 -6.83 8.42
N ILE A 200 9.07 -7.91 8.99
CA ILE A 200 8.43 -9.23 8.88
C ILE A 200 7.05 -9.21 9.52
N GLU A 201 6.84 -8.47 10.60
CA GLU A 201 5.56 -8.34 11.28
C GLU A 201 4.53 -7.62 10.42
N VAL A 202 4.92 -6.53 9.77
CA VAL A 202 4.04 -5.81 8.83
C VAL A 202 3.66 -6.71 7.66
N ALA A 203 4.64 -7.34 7.01
CA ALA A 203 4.38 -8.24 5.89
C ALA A 203 3.49 -9.43 6.29
N TYR A 204 3.66 -9.97 7.51
CA TYR A 204 2.87 -11.08 8.02
C TYR A 204 1.43 -10.69 8.37
N GLU A 205 1.20 -9.53 8.99
CA GLU A 205 -0.16 -9.05 9.26
C GLU A 205 -0.94 -8.80 7.96
N LEU A 206 -0.27 -8.33 6.90
CA LEU A 206 -0.88 -8.01 5.61
C LEU A 206 -0.95 -9.21 4.65
N ARG A 207 -0.37 -10.36 5.00
CA ARG A 207 -0.15 -11.50 4.06
C ARG A 207 -1.41 -12.08 3.44
N HIS A 208 -2.57 -11.92 4.10
CA HIS A 208 -3.85 -12.39 3.58
C HIS A 208 -4.52 -11.35 2.68
N ALA A 209 -4.21 -10.07 2.84
CA ALA A 209 -4.74 -9.00 2.00
C ALA A 209 -4.00 -8.89 0.65
N THR A 210 -2.73 -9.35 0.61
CA THR A 210 -1.90 -9.22 -0.59
C THR A 210 -1.02 -10.41 -0.90
N ARG A 211 -0.69 -10.60 -2.19
CA ARG A 211 0.28 -11.60 -2.64
C ARG A 211 1.73 -11.10 -2.55
N TYR A 212 1.98 -9.84 -2.87
CA TYR A 212 3.32 -9.26 -2.86
C TYR A 212 3.37 -8.01 -2.00
N PHE A 213 4.43 -7.84 -1.22
CA PHE A 213 4.61 -6.66 -0.37
C PHE A 213 5.97 -6.01 -0.63
N VAL A 214 5.98 -4.70 -0.87
CA VAL A 214 7.18 -3.89 -0.98
C VAL A 214 7.24 -2.91 0.17
N GLY A 215 8.40 -2.80 0.83
CA GLY A 215 8.61 -1.82 1.88
C GLY A 215 10.08 -1.63 2.25
N SER A 216 10.36 -0.54 2.95
CA SER A 216 11.71 -0.21 3.46
C SER A 216 11.87 -0.61 4.92
N PRO A 217 12.92 -1.36 5.30
CA PRO A 217 13.23 -1.62 6.71
C PRO A 217 13.77 -0.37 7.43
N THR A 218 14.07 0.72 6.71
CA THR A 218 14.65 1.97 7.23
C THR A 218 13.69 3.14 7.06
N GLU A 219 14.15 4.35 7.40
CA GLU A 219 13.51 5.56 6.90
C GLU A 219 13.69 5.66 5.37
N ILE A 220 12.75 6.33 4.72
CA ILE A 220 12.77 6.65 3.29
C ILE A 220 12.88 8.17 3.11
N PRO A 221 13.44 8.66 2.00
CA PRO A 221 13.50 10.09 1.70
C PRO A 221 12.11 10.75 1.73
N GLY A 222 12.06 12.05 2.07
CA GLY A 222 10.80 12.80 2.15
C GLY A 222 10.05 12.87 0.82
N THR A 223 10.79 12.85 -0.29
CA THR A 223 10.30 12.69 -1.66
C THR A 223 9.77 11.27 -1.97
N GLY A 224 9.59 10.43 -0.95
CA GLY A 224 8.93 9.15 -1.07
C GLY A 224 9.54 8.20 -2.09
N MET A 225 8.66 7.51 -2.83
CA MET A 225 9.01 6.54 -3.84
C MET A 225 8.70 7.10 -5.23
N PRO A 226 9.70 7.26 -6.12
CA PRO A 226 9.55 8.04 -7.35
C PRO A 226 8.50 7.42 -8.30
N TYR A 227 7.31 8.01 -8.36
CA TYR A 227 6.14 7.41 -9.02
C TYR A 227 6.30 7.38 -10.54
N ASP A 228 6.96 8.39 -11.13
CA ASP A 228 7.26 8.42 -12.56
C ASP A 228 8.21 7.29 -12.98
N VAL A 229 9.06 6.82 -12.06
CA VAL A 229 9.98 5.70 -12.25
C VAL A 229 9.29 4.35 -11.97
N ALA A 230 8.48 4.25 -10.92
CA ALA A 230 7.88 2.99 -10.48
C ALA A 230 6.62 2.58 -11.25
N LEU A 231 5.73 3.53 -11.57
CA LEU A 231 4.43 3.26 -12.21
C LEU A 231 4.52 2.49 -13.53
N PRO A 232 5.51 2.73 -14.43
CA PRO A 232 5.67 1.93 -15.64
C PRO A 232 5.75 0.42 -15.39
N TYR A 233 6.29 0.01 -14.24
CA TYR A 233 6.42 -1.40 -13.84
C TYR A 233 5.26 -1.87 -12.97
N LEU A 234 4.83 -1.04 -12.00
CA LEU A 234 3.67 -1.33 -11.13
C LEU A 234 2.37 -1.50 -11.91
N CYS A 235 2.28 -0.85 -13.08
CA CYS A 235 1.16 -1.06 -13.97
C CYS A 235 1.22 -2.45 -14.61
N GLN A 236 2.37 -3.05 -14.91
CA GLN A 236 2.49 -4.29 -15.69
C GLN A 236 2.20 -5.57 -14.90
N ASP A 237 2.45 -6.75 -15.46
CA ASP A 237 2.32 -8.02 -14.74
C ASP A 237 3.19 -8.06 -13.46
N SER A 238 2.79 -8.82 -12.42
CA SER A 238 3.55 -8.87 -11.15
C SER A 238 4.97 -9.42 -11.29
N THR A 239 5.29 -10.11 -12.38
CA THR A 239 6.66 -10.45 -12.76
C THR A 239 7.58 -9.23 -12.88
N ARG A 240 7.03 -8.03 -13.11
CA ARG A 240 7.77 -6.76 -13.22
C ARG A 240 7.98 -6.04 -11.88
N LEU A 241 7.49 -6.56 -10.75
CA LEU A 241 7.65 -5.91 -9.45
C LEU A 241 9.12 -5.80 -9.00
N VAL A 242 9.96 -6.77 -9.40
CA VAL A 242 11.41 -6.69 -9.19
C VAL A 242 12.01 -5.50 -9.94
N ASP A 243 11.55 -5.23 -11.16
CA ASP A 243 12.04 -4.11 -11.95
C ASP A 243 11.60 -2.76 -11.36
N ALA A 244 10.38 -2.68 -10.81
CA ALA A 244 9.94 -1.50 -10.04
C ALA A 244 10.90 -1.20 -8.89
N CYS A 245 11.22 -2.24 -8.10
CA CYS A 245 12.14 -2.17 -6.97
C CYS A 245 13.57 -1.78 -7.40
N GLN A 246 14.06 -2.32 -8.51
CA GLN A 246 15.37 -2.00 -9.08
C GLN A 246 15.44 -0.56 -9.60
N ALA A 247 14.37 -0.09 -10.26
CA ALA A 247 14.32 1.26 -10.82
C ALA A 247 14.34 2.31 -9.70
N VAL A 248 13.57 2.12 -8.64
CA VAL A 248 13.57 2.98 -7.44
C VAL A 248 14.93 2.94 -6.74
N TYR A 249 15.50 1.76 -6.53
CA TYR A 249 16.84 1.65 -5.95
C TYR A 249 17.88 2.41 -6.79
N SER A 250 17.86 2.21 -8.11
CA SER A 250 18.82 2.84 -9.04
C SER A 250 18.69 4.36 -9.04
N HIS A 251 17.47 4.88 -8.96
CA HIS A 251 17.19 6.32 -8.86
C HIS A 251 17.91 6.95 -7.67
N TYR A 252 17.77 6.35 -6.49
CA TYR A 252 18.44 6.85 -5.28
C TYR A 252 19.94 6.54 -5.25
N ALA A 253 20.35 5.36 -5.73
CA ALA A 253 21.76 4.98 -5.76
C ALA A 253 22.59 5.88 -6.71
N ALA A 254 21.97 6.50 -7.71
CA ALA A 254 22.61 7.47 -8.60
C ALA A 254 22.81 8.86 -7.97
N ARG A 255 22.21 9.14 -6.82
CA ARG A 255 22.40 10.40 -6.08
C ARG A 255 23.71 10.38 -5.29
N SER A 256 24.01 11.48 -4.59
CA SER A 256 25.23 11.66 -3.81
C SER A 256 24.95 12.17 -2.40
N GLY A 257 25.87 11.91 -1.47
CA GLY A 257 25.73 12.34 -0.07
C GLY A 257 24.48 11.75 0.57
N SER A 258 23.82 12.54 1.42
CA SER A 258 22.64 12.11 2.17
C SER A 258 21.44 11.74 1.29
N GLU A 259 21.42 12.17 0.02
CA GLU A 259 20.37 11.80 -0.93
C GLU A 259 20.58 10.43 -1.57
N GLN A 260 21.78 9.84 -1.45
CA GLN A 260 22.07 8.46 -1.87
C GLN A 260 21.54 7.46 -0.84
N THR A 261 20.24 7.46 -0.65
CA THR A 261 19.56 6.78 0.46
C THR A 261 18.38 5.97 -0.03
N MET A 262 18.50 4.64 -0.01
CA MET A 262 17.37 3.75 -0.20
C MET A 262 17.67 2.36 0.32
N ALA A 263 16.71 1.73 0.99
CA ALA A 263 16.71 0.31 1.30
C ALA A 263 15.28 -0.22 1.11
N LEU A 264 15.10 -1.29 0.36
CA LEU A 264 13.77 -1.88 0.14
C LEU A 264 13.86 -3.36 -0.19
N SER A 265 12.76 -4.07 0.05
CA SER A 265 12.60 -5.46 -0.35
C SER A 265 11.23 -5.72 -0.98
N LEU A 266 11.17 -6.78 -1.78
CA LEU A 266 9.95 -7.38 -2.32
C LEU A 266 9.77 -8.76 -1.69
N VAL A 267 8.65 -8.94 -1.03
CA VAL A 267 8.26 -10.18 -0.33
C VAL A 267 7.09 -10.84 -1.04
N ASP A 268 7.16 -12.16 -1.21
CA ASP A 268 6.05 -13.02 -1.60
C ASP A 268 5.32 -13.49 -0.33
N CYS A 269 4.16 -12.88 -0.06
CA CYS A 269 3.37 -13.13 1.13
C CYS A 269 2.83 -14.57 1.21
N SER A 270 2.71 -15.28 0.08
CA SER A 270 2.28 -16.68 0.05
C SER A 270 3.28 -17.63 0.73
N GLN A 271 4.53 -17.19 0.91
CA GLN A 271 5.59 -17.98 1.55
C GLN A 271 5.71 -17.70 3.04
N LEU A 272 4.99 -16.71 3.58
CA LEU A 272 5.19 -16.23 4.94
C LEU A 272 4.70 -17.21 6.00
N ASP A 273 3.64 -17.98 5.76
CA ASP A 273 3.21 -19.04 6.71
C ASP A 273 4.29 -20.12 6.85
N ARG A 274 4.96 -20.49 5.75
CA ARG A 274 6.08 -21.44 5.77
C ARG A 274 7.28 -20.87 6.52
N LEU A 275 7.59 -19.59 6.31
CA LEU A 275 8.68 -18.92 7.02
C LEU A 275 8.39 -18.85 8.53
N ALA A 276 7.19 -18.43 8.92
CA ALA A 276 6.75 -18.39 10.32
C ALA A 276 6.81 -19.77 10.97
N ALA A 277 6.39 -20.83 10.28
CA ALA A 277 6.48 -22.20 10.80
C ALA A 277 7.94 -22.65 11.09
N VAL A 278 8.92 -22.18 10.31
CA VAL A 278 10.34 -22.45 10.57
C VAL A 278 10.86 -21.58 11.72
N CYS A 279 10.54 -20.29 11.74
CA CYS A 279 10.87 -19.39 12.86
C CYS A 279 10.31 -19.91 14.19
N ARG A 280 9.09 -20.47 14.19
CA ARG A 280 8.50 -21.11 15.36
C ARG A 280 9.35 -22.27 15.90
N GLN A 281 9.90 -23.10 15.01
CA GLN A 281 10.80 -24.19 15.40
C GLN A 281 12.14 -23.66 15.93
N VAL A 282 12.64 -22.59 15.33
CA VAL A 282 13.84 -21.88 15.80
C VAL A 282 13.59 -21.35 17.21
N HIS A 283 12.55 -20.55 17.43
CA HIS A 283 12.21 -19.96 18.73
C HIS A 283 11.95 -21.00 19.82
N ALA A 284 11.30 -22.13 19.49
CA ALA A 284 11.03 -23.20 20.46
C ALA A 284 12.30 -23.90 20.99
N SER A 285 13.43 -23.78 20.29
CA SER A 285 14.72 -24.37 20.68
C SER A 285 15.83 -23.33 20.88
N ALA A 286 15.51 -22.05 20.70
CA ALA A 286 16.47 -20.96 20.74
C ALA A 286 16.98 -20.73 22.16
N VAL A 287 18.28 -20.45 22.25
CA VAL A 287 18.85 -19.77 23.41
C VAL A 287 18.77 -18.27 23.14
N PRO A 288 18.12 -17.47 24.00
CA PRO A 288 18.05 -16.03 23.82
C PRO A 288 19.45 -15.43 23.70
N LEU A 289 19.62 -14.45 22.80
CA LEU A 289 20.88 -13.73 22.67
C LEU A 289 21.20 -12.97 23.96
N GLU A 290 22.43 -13.11 24.45
CA GLU A 290 22.91 -12.34 25.62
C GLU A 290 22.91 -10.83 25.35
N SER A 291 23.08 -10.43 24.09
CA SER A 291 23.08 -9.03 23.67
C SER A 291 22.65 -8.89 22.22
N THR A 292 21.96 -7.79 21.90
CA THR A 292 21.70 -7.37 20.52
C THR A 292 22.85 -6.56 19.91
N ARG A 293 23.96 -6.40 20.64
CA ARG A 293 25.17 -5.75 20.13
C ARG A 293 25.73 -6.58 18.96
N GLY A 294 26.01 -5.91 17.84
CA GLY A 294 26.51 -6.57 16.63
C GLY A 294 25.42 -7.01 15.65
N LEU A 295 24.15 -6.98 16.04
CA LEU A 295 23.04 -7.05 15.09
C LEU A 295 22.91 -5.71 14.35
N GLN A 296 22.70 -5.77 13.03
CA GLN A 296 22.28 -4.64 12.22
C GLN A 296 20.95 -4.15 12.77
N CYS A 297 20.89 -2.86 13.09
CA CYS A 297 19.68 -2.18 13.53
C CYS A 297 19.36 -1.13 12.48
N TYR A 298 18.09 -1.03 12.10
CA TYR A 298 17.63 -0.12 11.05
C TYR A 298 17.07 1.19 11.58
N ASN A 299 16.77 1.27 12.88
CA ASN A 299 16.34 2.53 13.48
C ASN A 299 17.49 3.54 13.52
N MET A 300 17.12 4.79 13.26
CA MET A 300 18.00 5.94 13.39
C MET A 300 17.86 6.62 14.76
N GLY A 301 18.80 7.52 15.09
CA GLY A 301 18.69 8.37 16.28
C GLY A 301 18.91 7.67 17.63
N GLY A 302 19.55 6.50 17.65
CA GLY A 302 19.96 5.79 18.87
C GLY A 302 18.89 4.90 19.51
N TYR A 303 17.68 4.88 18.95
CA TYR A 303 16.67 3.89 19.29
C TYR A 303 17.05 2.55 18.63
N ARG A 304 16.86 1.41 19.32
CA ARG A 304 17.27 0.08 18.83
C ARG A 304 16.16 -0.94 19.01
N PHE A 305 15.39 -1.18 17.94
CA PHE A 305 14.15 -1.94 18.02
C PHE A 305 13.88 -2.80 16.78
N LEU A 306 14.20 -2.30 15.59
CA LEU A 306 14.08 -2.98 14.31
C LEU A 306 15.47 -3.51 13.91
N PHE A 307 15.69 -4.79 14.15
CA PHE A 307 16.94 -5.48 13.83
C PHE A 307 16.80 -6.22 12.49
N ASP A 308 17.91 -6.58 11.86
CA ASP A 308 17.86 -7.40 10.66
C ASP A 308 17.25 -8.79 10.96
N PHE A 309 16.21 -9.13 10.20
CA PHE A 309 15.43 -10.35 10.40
C PHE A 309 16.28 -11.61 10.26
N LEU A 310 16.92 -11.80 9.11
CA LEU A 310 17.63 -13.05 8.86
C LEU A 310 18.87 -13.17 9.75
N GLN A 311 19.57 -12.06 10.01
CA GLN A 311 20.71 -12.07 10.91
C GLN A 311 20.30 -12.52 12.33
N TYR A 312 19.19 -12.01 12.85
CA TYR A 312 18.68 -12.41 14.16
C TYR A 312 18.32 -13.90 14.18
N GLU A 313 17.48 -14.34 13.25
CA GLU A 313 17.00 -15.73 13.18
C GLU A 313 18.16 -16.72 13.03
N GLN A 314 19.16 -16.40 12.19
CA GLN A 314 20.36 -17.24 12.03
C GLN A 314 21.21 -17.27 13.30
N ALA A 315 21.27 -16.19 14.08
CA ALA A 315 22.07 -16.13 15.30
C ALA A 315 21.52 -17.04 16.41
N ILE A 316 20.21 -17.30 16.41
CA ILE A 316 19.54 -18.14 17.41
C ILE A 316 19.17 -19.55 16.90
N ALA A 317 19.18 -19.77 15.58
CA ALA A 317 18.81 -21.04 14.98
C ALA A 317 19.85 -22.14 15.29
N PRO A 318 19.41 -23.32 15.77
CA PRO A 318 20.29 -24.47 15.92
C PRO A 318 20.80 -24.94 14.55
N PRO A 319 21.97 -25.60 14.48
CA PRO A 319 22.56 -26.06 13.20
C PRO A 319 21.60 -26.88 12.32
N SER A 320 20.69 -27.65 12.92
CA SER A 320 19.69 -28.46 12.21
C SER A 320 18.63 -27.64 11.46
N LEU A 321 18.37 -26.39 11.86
CA LEU A 321 17.35 -25.52 11.26
C LEU A 321 17.91 -24.46 10.30
N GLN A 322 19.23 -24.23 10.29
CA GLN A 322 19.88 -23.21 9.47
C GLN A 322 19.52 -23.33 7.97
N ALA A 323 19.56 -24.54 7.42
CA ALA A 323 19.23 -24.78 6.01
C ALA A 323 17.74 -24.54 5.71
N ALA A 324 16.85 -24.98 6.60
CA ALA A 324 15.41 -24.78 6.45
C ALA A 324 15.04 -23.30 6.52
N LEU A 325 15.64 -22.56 7.45
CA LEU A 325 15.47 -21.11 7.59
C LEU A 325 15.93 -20.38 6.33
N GLY A 326 17.14 -20.68 5.84
CA GLY A 326 17.67 -20.07 4.62
C GLY A 326 16.79 -20.32 3.40
N GLN A 327 16.25 -21.53 3.24
CA GLN A 327 15.35 -21.88 2.14
C GLN A 327 13.99 -21.19 2.25
N ALA A 328 13.40 -21.15 3.46
CA ALA A 328 12.11 -20.48 3.66
C ALA A 328 12.22 -18.96 3.43
N TYR A 329 13.30 -18.34 3.92
CA TYR A 329 13.59 -16.94 3.68
C TYR A 329 13.80 -16.65 2.18
N ALA A 330 14.61 -17.45 1.48
CA ALA A 330 14.87 -17.26 0.05
C ALA A 330 13.62 -17.48 -0.82
N ALA A 331 12.65 -18.28 -0.36
CA ALA A 331 11.36 -18.40 -1.03
C ALA A 331 10.54 -17.10 -0.88
N ALA A 332 10.53 -16.51 0.31
CA ALA A 332 9.75 -15.32 0.63
C ALA A 332 10.35 -14.02 0.07
N VAL A 333 11.64 -13.75 0.24
CA VAL A 333 12.25 -12.49 -0.20
C VAL A 333 12.73 -12.61 -1.64
N ARG A 334 11.95 -12.06 -2.58
CA ARG A 334 12.17 -12.13 -4.04
C ARG A 334 13.26 -11.16 -4.52
N TYR A 335 13.34 -10.00 -3.88
CA TYR A 335 14.32 -8.96 -4.18
C TYR A 335 14.61 -8.14 -2.92
N LYS A 336 15.84 -7.65 -2.81
CA LYS A 336 16.25 -6.69 -1.80
C LYS A 336 17.44 -5.88 -2.31
N ALA A 337 17.47 -4.59 -2.00
CA ALA A 337 18.63 -3.74 -2.25
C ALA A 337 18.71 -2.62 -1.23
N ALA A 338 19.93 -2.19 -0.92
CA ALA A 338 20.19 -1.05 -0.05
C ALA A 338 21.43 -0.28 -0.50
N THR A 339 21.40 1.03 -0.34
CA THR A 339 22.60 1.87 -0.39
C THR A 339 23.45 1.61 0.86
N LEU A 340 24.76 1.86 0.78
CA LEU A 340 25.67 1.62 1.91
C LEU A 340 25.32 2.49 3.13
N ARG A 341 24.78 3.68 2.87
CA ARG A 341 24.40 4.67 3.87
C ARG A 341 22.93 5.03 3.71
N ILE A 342 22.26 5.22 4.84
CA ILE A 342 20.93 5.82 4.92
C ILE A 342 21.10 7.18 5.59
N PHE A 343 20.77 8.24 4.84
CA PHE A 343 20.94 9.66 5.18
C PHE A 343 22.32 10.00 5.73
N ASP A 344 23.38 9.39 5.21
CA ASP A 344 24.75 9.54 5.71
C ASP A 344 24.93 9.32 7.22
N THR A 345 24.02 8.60 7.87
CA THR A 345 24.02 8.40 9.33
C THR A 345 24.05 6.92 9.69
N LEU A 346 23.16 6.11 9.12
CA LEU A 346 23.10 4.67 9.35
C LEU A 346 23.89 3.91 8.27
N THR A 347 24.77 2.97 8.68
CA THR A 347 25.47 2.06 7.74
C THR A 347 24.66 0.80 7.60
N ILE A 348 24.49 0.35 6.36
CA ILE A 348 23.98 -0.98 6.04
C ILE A 348 25.15 -1.92 5.80
N ASP A 349 25.20 -3.03 6.54
CA ASP A 349 26.10 -4.13 6.22
C ASP A 349 25.52 -4.92 5.03
N PRO A 350 26.14 -4.86 3.84
CA PRO A 350 25.60 -5.49 2.64
C PRO A 350 25.58 -7.03 2.72
N VAL A 351 26.42 -7.64 3.57
CA VAL A 351 26.45 -9.09 3.77
C VAL A 351 25.28 -9.53 4.65
N ARG A 352 24.85 -8.68 5.56
CA ARG A 352 23.80 -8.99 6.55
C ARG A 352 22.43 -8.47 6.16
N TYR A 353 22.34 -7.56 5.19
CA TYR A 353 21.08 -6.98 4.77
C TYR A 353 20.10 -8.05 4.26
N SER A 354 19.07 -8.33 5.04
CA SER A 354 18.00 -9.27 4.69
C SER A 354 16.81 -8.59 4.00
N GLY A 355 16.78 -7.26 3.96
CA GLY A 355 15.64 -6.53 3.39
C GLY A 355 14.43 -6.42 4.30
N LEU A 356 14.44 -7.14 5.43
CA LEU A 356 13.37 -7.10 6.43
C LEU A 356 13.94 -6.81 7.81
N SER A 357 13.20 -6.02 8.55
CA SER A 357 13.40 -5.86 9.98
C SER A 357 12.58 -6.85 10.80
N VAL A 358 12.99 -7.07 12.04
CA VAL A 358 12.27 -7.84 13.06
C VAL A 358 12.46 -7.19 14.41
N TYR A 359 11.47 -7.33 15.28
CA TYR A 359 11.61 -7.03 16.69
C TYR A 359 12.13 -8.21 17.47
N ILE A 360 12.98 -7.91 18.46
CA ILE A 360 13.45 -8.88 19.43
C ILE A 360 12.72 -8.60 20.75
N PRO A 361 11.88 -9.54 21.25
CA PRO A 361 11.18 -9.35 22.52
C PRO A 361 12.13 -8.95 23.66
N GLY A 362 11.72 -7.94 24.43
CA GLY A 362 12.47 -7.34 25.51
C GLY A 362 13.31 -6.11 25.15
N THR A 363 13.40 -5.71 23.87
CA THR A 363 14.23 -4.55 23.46
C THR A 363 13.49 -3.21 23.41
N SER A 364 12.20 -3.16 23.76
CA SER A 364 11.40 -1.92 23.82
C SER A 364 10.47 -1.84 25.05
N PRO A 365 10.09 -0.63 25.50
CA PRO A 365 9.19 -0.43 26.64
C PRO A 365 7.76 -0.97 26.44
N GLY A 366 7.05 -1.08 27.58
CA GLY A 366 5.87 -1.92 27.79
C GLY A 366 4.68 -1.78 26.84
N VAL A 367 4.41 -0.61 26.26
CA VAL A 367 3.24 -0.46 25.34
C VAL A 367 3.45 -1.22 24.04
N ASN A 368 4.67 -1.15 23.48
CA ASN A 368 5.01 -1.90 22.27
C ASN A 368 5.08 -3.40 22.58
N GLU A 369 5.62 -3.79 23.73
CA GLU A 369 5.63 -5.20 24.17
C GLU A 369 4.23 -5.80 24.26
N THR A 370 3.31 -5.09 24.92
CA THR A 370 1.93 -5.56 25.08
C THR A 370 1.25 -5.70 23.72
N TYR A 371 1.46 -4.72 22.83
CA TYR A 371 0.88 -4.76 21.49
C TYR A 371 1.52 -5.81 20.59
N TYR A 372 2.84 -6.03 20.67
CA TYR A 372 3.53 -7.04 19.86
C TYR A 372 2.90 -8.42 20.04
N LYS A 373 2.54 -8.75 21.28
CA LYS A 373 1.91 -10.02 21.65
C LYS A 373 0.50 -10.20 21.08
N THR A 374 -0.13 -9.14 20.58
CA THR A 374 -1.43 -9.23 19.88
C THR A 374 -1.29 -9.52 18.40
N LEU A 375 -0.12 -9.27 17.80
CA LEU A 375 0.12 -9.53 16.38
C LEU A 375 0.09 -11.04 16.09
N GLN A 376 -0.39 -11.42 14.92
CA GLN A 376 -0.35 -12.80 14.42
C GLN A 376 1.07 -13.30 14.27
N TRP A 377 2.03 -12.46 13.85
CA TRP A 377 3.44 -12.88 13.77
C TRP A 377 3.93 -13.45 15.10
N TYR A 378 3.69 -12.74 16.21
CA TYR A 378 4.07 -13.22 17.54
C TYR A 378 3.35 -14.54 17.88
N ARG A 379 2.03 -14.58 17.69
CA ARG A 379 1.20 -15.76 18.02
C ARG A 379 1.56 -17.01 17.23
N ASP A 380 2.07 -16.85 16.02
CA ASP A 380 2.40 -17.97 15.13
C ASP A 380 3.88 -18.38 15.25
N THR A 381 4.71 -17.60 15.96
CA THR A 381 6.17 -17.85 16.07
C THR A 381 6.70 -18.04 17.49
N TYR A 382 5.94 -17.67 18.53
CA TYR A 382 6.26 -17.88 19.95
C TYR A 382 5.14 -18.68 20.63
#